data_AF-A0A6I9IAB9-F1
#
_entry.id   AF-A0A6I9IAB9-F1
#
_cell.length_a   1.000
_cell.length_b   1.000
_cell.length_c   1.000
_cell.angle_alpha   90.00
_cell.angle_beta   90.00
_cell.angle_gamma   90.00
#
_symmetry.space_group_name_H-M   'P 1'
#
loop_
_entity.id
_entity.type
_entity.pdbx_description
1 polymer ?
#
loop_
_entity_poly.entity_id
_entity_poly.type
_entity_poly.pdbx_seq_one_letter_code
_entity_poly.pdbx_strand_id
1 'polypeptide(L)'
;MPFLHGFRRIIFEYQPLVDAILGSLGIQDPERQEPLDGPSYVASEESRILVLTELLERKAHSPFYQEGVSNALLKMAELGLTRAADVLLRNGANLNFEDPVTYYTALHIAVLRNQPDMVELLVRHGADINRRDRIHESSPLDLASEEPERLPCLQRLLDLGADVNAADKHGKTALLHALASSDGVQIHNTENIRLLLEGGADVKATTKDGDTVFTCIIFLLGETVGGDKEEAQLINRFCFQVTQLLLAHGADPSECPAHESLTHICLKSFKLHFPLLRFLLESGAAYNCSLHGASCWSGFHIIFERLCSHPGCAEDESHVDLLRKAETILDLMVTNSQKLQLPENFDIHPVGSLAEKIQALHGSLRQLESYPPPLKHLCRVYIRLYLQPWPVDAKVKALPLPDRLKWYLLSEHSGTVEDDI
;
A
#
# COMPACT_ATOMS: atom_id res chain seq x y z
N MET A 1 37.82 2.66 -18.95
CA MET A 1 36.90 2.00 -17.98
C MET A 1 36.72 2.91 -16.77
N PRO A 2 35.61 3.67 -16.68
CA PRO A 2 35.36 4.62 -15.60
C PRO A 2 35.20 3.95 -14.22
N PHE A 3 34.68 2.71 -14.19
CA PHE A 3 34.43 1.93 -12.97
C PHE A 3 35.70 1.62 -12.14
N LEU A 4 36.81 1.26 -12.80
CA LEU A 4 38.08 0.99 -12.10
C LEU A 4 38.73 2.27 -11.52
N HIS A 5 38.38 3.44 -12.06
CA HIS A 5 38.94 4.71 -11.59
C HIS A 5 38.25 5.18 -10.31
N GLY A 6 36.92 4.99 -10.19
CA GLY A 6 36.14 5.30 -8.98
C GLY A 6 36.57 4.45 -7.77
N PHE A 7 36.66 3.12 -7.94
CA PHE A 7 37.12 2.21 -6.88
C PHE A 7 38.55 2.49 -6.41
N ARG A 8 39.46 2.88 -7.32
CA ARG A 8 40.80 3.31 -6.95
C ARG A 8 40.81 4.60 -6.12
N ARG A 9 39.95 5.58 -6.42
CA ARG A 9 39.86 6.81 -5.62
C ARG A 9 39.33 6.54 -4.23
N ILE A 10 38.27 5.74 -4.10
CA ILE A 10 37.71 5.34 -2.79
C ILE A 10 38.80 4.72 -1.91
N ILE A 11 39.40 3.62 -2.39
CA ILE A 11 40.31 2.78 -1.59
C ILE A 11 41.60 3.51 -1.21
N PHE A 12 42.13 4.37 -2.09
CA PHE A 12 43.46 4.96 -1.89
C PHE A 12 43.47 6.45 -1.50
N GLU A 13 42.39 7.21 -1.73
CA GLU A 13 42.41 8.66 -1.49
C GLU A 13 41.79 9.04 -0.13
N TYR A 14 40.56 8.61 0.16
CA TYR A 14 39.85 9.04 1.37
C TYR A 14 39.46 7.90 2.34
N GLN A 15 39.51 6.64 1.93
CA GLN A 15 39.29 5.50 2.86
C GLN A 15 40.20 5.55 4.10
N PRO A 16 41.49 5.95 4.05
CA PRO A 16 42.31 6.03 5.25
C PRO A 16 41.78 7.01 6.31
N LEU A 17 41.11 8.10 5.90
CA LEU A 17 40.48 9.02 6.83
C LEU A 17 39.19 8.42 7.40
N VAL A 18 38.41 7.71 6.59
CA VAL A 18 37.21 6.98 7.04
C VAL A 18 37.60 5.93 8.08
N ASP A 19 38.61 5.10 7.81
CA ASP A 19 39.12 4.08 8.73
C ASP A 19 39.59 4.70 10.05
N ALA A 20 40.28 5.85 10.00
CA ALA A 20 40.71 6.57 11.20
C ALA A 20 39.52 7.11 12.01
N ILE A 21 38.48 7.63 11.35
CA ILE A 21 37.24 8.08 11.99
C ILE A 21 36.54 6.90 12.66
N LEU A 22 36.35 5.78 11.95
CA LEU A 22 35.74 4.57 12.51
C LEU A 22 36.54 4.00 13.69
N GLY A 23 37.87 3.98 13.56
CA GLY A 23 38.78 3.57 14.64
C GLY A 23 38.66 4.46 15.88
N SER A 24 38.51 5.78 15.71
CA SER A 24 38.30 6.72 16.83
C SER A 24 36.99 6.49 17.59
N LEU A 25 35.98 5.94 16.89
CA LEU A 25 34.69 5.57 17.46
C LEU A 25 34.68 4.13 18.01
N GLY A 26 35.79 3.40 17.89
CA GLY A 26 35.91 2.00 18.33
C GLY A 26 35.12 1.02 17.47
N ILE A 27 34.82 1.39 16.21
CA ILE A 27 34.11 0.54 15.25
C ILE A 27 35.16 -0.26 14.49
N GLN A 28 35.20 -1.58 14.71
CA GLN A 28 36.10 -2.47 13.99
C GLN A 28 35.44 -2.95 12.69
N ASP A 29 36.25 -3.06 11.64
CA ASP A 29 35.85 -3.60 10.34
C ASP A 29 35.65 -5.12 10.48
N PRO A 30 34.44 -5.68 10.23
CA PRO A 30 34.15 -7.10 10.44
C PRO A 30 35.03 -8.05 9.61
N GLU A 31 35.68 -7.57 8.54
CA GLU A 31 36.57 -8.36 7.70
C GLU A 31 38.04 -8.41 8.19
N ARG A 32 38.43 -7.57 9.17
CA ARG A 32 39.80 -7.52 9.71
C ARG A 32 39.84 -8.06 11.15
N GLN A 33 39.61 -9.36 11.30
CA GLN A 33 39.84 -10.06 12.57
C GLN A 33 41.35 -10.25 12.82
N GLU A 34 41.97 -9.34 13.56
CA GLU A 34 43.12 -9.70 14.41
C GLU A 34 42.70 -9.63 15.87
N PRO A 35 42.86 -10.71 16.66
CA PRO A 35 42.47 -10.73 18.05
C PRO A 35 43.51 -9.98 18.87
N LEU A 36 43.08 -8.95 19.61
CA LEU A 36 43.91 -8.35 20.64
C LEU A 36 43.21 -8.48 21.99
N ASP A 37 43.69 -9.46 22.76
CA ASP A 37 43.57 -9.53 24.20
C ASP A 37 44.11 -8.23 24.83
N GLY A 38 43.22 -7.42 25.38
CA GLY A 38 43.54 -6.21 26.13
C GLY A 38 42.31 -5.69 26.86
N PRO A 39 42.45 -5.10 28.06
CA PRO A 39 41.32 -4.80 28.92
C PRO A 39 40.45 -3.72 28.27
N SER A 40 39.20 -4.07 27.97
CA SER A 40 38.21 -3.16 27.38
C SER A 40 37.78 -2.10 28.41
N TYR A 41 38.56 -1.02 28.50
CA TYR A 41 38.01 0.22 29.02
C TYR A 41 36.95 0.68 28.01
N VAL A 42 35.66 0.47 28.32
CA VAL A 42 34.57 0.98 27.51
C VAL A 42 34.61 2.50 27.62
N ALA A 43 35.38 3.15 26.73
CA ALA A 43 35.43 4.59 26.65
C ALA A 43 34.02 5.11 26.39
N SER A 44 33.58 6.07 27.22
CA SER A 44 32.26 6.71 27.09
C SER A 44 32.10 7.32 25.71
N GLU A 45 30.86 7.40 25.22
CA GLU A 45 30.56 8.01 23.92
C GLU A 45 31.10 9.45 23.82
N GLU A 46 31.06 10.22 24.90
CA GLU A 46 31.65 11.57 24.98
C GLU A 46 33.17 11.57 24.74
N SER A 47 33.88 10.59 25.31
CA SER A 47 35.32 10.44 25.10
C SER A 47 35.62 10.14 23.63
N ARG A 48 34.83 9.26 23.01
CA ARG A 48 34.98 8.92 21.58
C ARG A 48 34.70 10.12 20.67
N ILE A 49 33.67 10.91 20.99
CA ILE A 49 33.34 12.14 20.25
C ILE A 49 34.44 13.20 20.39
N LEU A 50 35.06 13.33 21.57
CA LEU A 50 36.20 14.22 21.77
C LEU A 50 37.41 13.80 20.91
N VAL A 51 37.75 12.51 20.90
CA VAL A 51 38.83 11.95 20.08
C VAL A 51 38.54 12.15 18.59
N LEU A 52 37.28 11.94 18.16
CA LEU A 52 36.86 12.22 16.79
C LEU A 52 37.10 13.70 16.43
N THR A 53 36.67 14.63 17.29
CA THR A 53 36.82 16.07 17.04
C THR A 53 38.30 16.45 16.89
N GLU A 54 39.16 15.98 17.79
CA GLU A 54 40.60 16.22 17.72
C GLU A 54 41.23 15.60 16.45
N LEU A 55 40.78 14.41 16.04
CA LEU A 55 41.23 13.77 14.80
C LEU A 55 40.89 14.63 13.58
N LEU A 56 39.67 15.16 13.51
CA LEU A 56 39.21 16.00 12.40
C LEU A 56 40.03 17.30 12.31
N GLU A 57 40.28 17.97 13.44
CA GLU A 57 41.14 19.17 13.49
C GLU A 57 42.55 18.89 12.95
N ARG A 58 43.17 17.77 13.37
CA ARG A 58 44.51 17.38 12.90
C ARG A 58 44.55 17.03 11.40
N LYS A 59 43.44 16.54 10.85
CA LYS A 59 43.33 16.07 9.46
C LYS A 59 42.71 17.10 8.52
N ALA A 60 42.33 18.29 9.00
CA ALA A 60 41.67 19.34 8.23
C ALA A 60 42.43 19.79 6.98
N HIS A 61 43.76 19.65 6.95
CA HIS A 61 44.60 19.99 5.79
C HIS A 61 44.83 18.84 4.80
N SER A 62 44.18 17.68 4.99
CA SER A 62 44.26 16.56 4.06
C SER A 62 43.63 16.93 2.70
N PRO A 63 44.27 16.60 1.57
CA PRO A 63 43.73 16.93 0.24
C PRO A 63 42.37 16.27 -0.05
N PHE A 64 42.05 15.18 0.66
CA PHE A 64 40.79 14.43 0.53
C PHE A 64 39.94 14.50 1.81
N TYR A 65 40.14 15.55 2.61
CA TYR A 65 39.41 15.72 3.87
C TYR A 65 37.90 15.71 3.62
N GLN A 66 37.44 16.48 2.64
CA GLN A 66 36.03 16.66 2.32
C GLN A 66 35.35 15.35 1.92
N GLU A 67 35.95 14.60 1.00
CA GLU A 67 35.47 13.28 0.57
C GLU A 67 35.51 12.27 1.72
N GLY A 68 36.54 12.32 2.57
CA GLY A 68 36.67 11.42 3.71
C GLY A 68 35.62 11.66 4.78
N VAL A 69 35.37 12.91 5.18
CA VAL A 69 34.30 13.21 6.17
C VAL A 69 32.92 12.95 5.59
N SER A 70 32.72 13.18 4.29
CA SER A 70 31.43 12.92 3.64
C SER A 70 31.15 11.43 3.45
N ASN A 71 32.17 10.62 3.12
CA ASN A 71 32.03 9.17 3.09
C ASN A 71 31.84 8.58 4.51
N ALA A 72 32.55 9.12 5.49
CA ALA A 72 32.35 8.73 6.89
C ALA A 72 30.91 9.02 7.36
N LEU A 73 30.30 10.12 6.89
CA LEU A 73 28.88 10.43 7.16
C LEU A 73 27.95 9.35 6.63
N LEU A 74 28.19 8.80 5.42
CA LEU A 74 27.42 7.67 4.90
C LEU A 74 27.49 6.46 5.85
N LYS A 75 28.68 6.18 6.38
CA LYS A 75 28.87 5.08 7.34
C LYS A 75 28.20 5.36 8.69
N MET A 76 28.22 6.61 9.15
CA MET A 76 27.48 6.99 10.37
C MET A 76 25.97 6.84 10.18
N ALA A 77 25.45 7.20 8.99
CA ALA A 77 24.06 6.99 8.64
C ALA A 77 23.68 5.50 8.60
N GLU A 78 24.57 4.67 8.06
CA GLU A 78 24.38 3.21 8.05
C GLU A 78 24.30 2.62 9.46
N LEU A 79 25.14 3.11 10.38
CA LEU A 79 25.24 2.60 11.75
C LEU A 79 24.31 3.31 12.75
N GLY A 80 23.59 4.35 12.34
CA GLY A 80 22.71 5.13 13.23
C GLY A 80 23.44 6.02 14.26
N LEU A 81 24.72 6.34 14.04
CA LEU A 81 25.54 7.09 15.01
C LEU A 81 25.33 8.61 14.89
N THR A 82 24.17 9.09 15.36
CA THR A 82 23.70 10.48 15.21
C THR A 82 24.67 11.52 15.76
N ARG A 83 25.27 11.30 16.94
CA ARG A 83 26.23 12.25 17.53
C ARG A 83 27.51 12.39 16.70
N ALA A 84 28.03 11.29 16.18
CA ALA A 84 29.21 11.32 15.33
C ALA A 84 28.89 11.96 13.97
N ALA A 85 27.72 11.67 13.39
CA ALA A 85 27.23 12.33 12.19
C ALA A 85 27.11 13.85 12.37
N ASP A 86 26.56 14.33 13.49
CA ASP A 86 26.44 15.77 13.80
C ASP A 86 27.82 16.45 13.85
N VAL A 87 28.83 15.79 14.43
CA VAL A 87 30.20 16.30 14.43
C VAL A 87 30.76 16.37 13.00
N LEU A 88 30.57 15.34 12.18
CA LEU A 88 31.04 15.34 10.78
C LEU A 88 30.36 16.45 9.96
N LEU A 89 29.06 16.66 10.14
CA LEU A 89 28.28 17.71 9.47
C LEU A 89 28.79 19.12 9.84
N ARG A 90 29.02 19.37 11.13
CA ARG A 90 29.62 20.64 11.60
C ARG A 90 31.04 20.85 11.10
N ASN A 91 31.75 19.76 10.79
CA ASN A 91 33.10 19.76 10.24
C ASN A 91 33.13 19.69 8.70
N GLY A 92 32.01 20.00 8.06
CA GLY A 92 31.93 20.23 6.62
C GLY A 92 31.49 19.04 5.79
N ALA A 93 31.09 17.90 6.37
CA ALA A 93 30.60 16.77 5.58
C ALA A 93 29.44 17.18 4.65
N ASN A 94 29.55 16.80 3.37
CA ASN A 94 28.57 17.15 2.35
C ASN A 94 27.36 16.20 2.41
N LEU A 95 26.18 16.74 2.74
CA LEU A 95 24.91 16.00 2.76
C LEU A 95 24.53 15.39 1.41
N ASN A 96 24.98 16.00 0.31
CA ASN A 96 24.71 15.56 -1.05
C ASN A 96 25.79 14.62 -1.60
N PHE A 97 26.73 14.18 -0.75
CA PHE A 97 27.69 13.17 -1.17
C PHE A 97 26.96 11.85 -1.40
N GLU A 98 27.15 11.29 -2.59
CA GLU A 98 26.55 10.04 -3.01
C GLU A 98 27.57 8.92 -2.80
N ASP A 99 27.12 7.80 -2.23
CA ASP A 99 27.90 6.58 -2.15
C ASP A 99 28.38 6.19 -3.56
N PRO A 100 29.68 6.00 -3.80
CA PRO A 100 30.19 5.78 -5.15
C PRO A 100 29.73 4.47 -5.81
N VAL A 101 29.16 3.54 -5.04
CA VAL A 101 28.71 2.22 -5.53
C VAL A 101 27.20 2.24 -5.78
N THR A 102 26.45 2.65 -4.76
CA THR A 102 24.97 2.64 -4.75
C THR A 102 24.35 3.96 -5.21
N TYR A 103 25.13 5.05 -5.26
CA TYR A 103 24.69 6.42 -5.53
C TYR A 103 23.70 6.99 -4.50
N TYR A 104 23.56 6.34 -3.34
CA TYR A 104 22.71 6.81 -2.25
C TYR A 104 23.39 7.90 -1.43
N THR A 105 22.61 8.91 -1.03
CA THR A 105 23.05 9.89 -0.03
C THR A 105 22.91 9.34 1.38
N ALA A 106 23.45 10.05 2.38
CA ALA A 106 23.28 9.70 3.79
C ALA A 106 21.80 9.54 4.19
N LEU A 107 20.90 10.35 3.62
CA LEU A 107 19.47 10.28 3.91
C LEU A 107 18.83 8.99 3.38
N HIS A 108 19.16 8.58 2.14
CA HIS A 108 18.70 7.30 1.58
C HIS A 108 19.21 6.12 2.41
N ILE A 109 20.49 6.13 2.80
CA ILE A 109 21.08 5.07 3.63
C ILE A 109 20.40 5.00 5.00
N ALA A 110 20.13 6.13 5.66
CA ALA A 110 19.43 6.18 6.94
C ALA A 110 18.04 5.55 6.85
N VAL A 111 17.31 5.79 5.75
CA VAL A 111 16.00 5.15 5.50
C VAL A 111 16.14 3.65 5.28
N LEU A 112 17.06 3.22 4.40
CA LEU A 112 17.29 1.79 4.10
C LEU A 112 17.72 0.99 5.33
N ARG A 113 18.39 1.63 6.29
CA ARG A 113 18.80 1.05 7.59
C ARG A 113 17.81 1.33 8.73
N ASN A 114 16.65 1.89 8.43
CA ASN A 114 15.59 2.22 9.38
C ASN A 114 16.08 3.03 10.61
N GLN A 115 16.78 4.13 10.37
CA GLN A 115 17.35 5.02 11.38
C GLN A 115 16.59 6.36 11.46
N PRO A 116 15.41 6.42 12.10
CA PRO A 116 14.56 7.62 12.11
C PRO A 116 15.22 8.85 12.76
N ASP A 117 16.02 8.65 13.82
CA ASP A 117 16.74 9.76 14.48
C ASP A 117 17.85 10.33 13.57
N MET A 118 18.45 9.49 12.72
CA MET A 118 19.41 9.95 11.71
C MET A 118 18.71 10.71 10.58
N VAL A 119 17.53 10.25 10.13
CA VAL A 119 16.68 10.98 9.17
C VAL A 119 16.40 12.39 9.70
N GLU A 120 15.94 12.49 10.94
CA GLU A 120 15.66 13.79 11.58
C GLU A 120 16.90 14.67 11.66
N LEU A 121 18.05 14.13 12.07
CA LEU A 121 19.31 14.87 12.12
C LEU A 121 19.69 15.43 10.75
N LEU A 122 19.69 14.58 9.71
CA LEU A 122 20.12 14.97 8.36
C LEU A 122 19.20 16.06 7.77
N VAL A 123 17.87 15.91 7.93
CA VAL A 123 16.90 16.90 7.46
C VAL A 123 17.06 18.23 8.21
N ARG A 124 17.30 18.21 9.53
CA ARG A 124 17.58 19.44 10.31
C ARG A 124 18.86 20.15 9.88
N HIS A 125 19.84 19.42 9.36
CA HIS A 125 21.06 19.99 8.75
C HIS A 125 20.85 20.46 7.30
N GLY A 126 19.64 20.33 6.75
CA GLY A 126 19.28 20.82 5.42
C GLY A 126 19.37 19.78 4.30
N ALA A 127 19.34 18.48 4.62
CA ALA A 127 19.15 17.46 3.61
C ALA A 127 17.79 17.66 2.93
N ASP A 128 17.77 17.62 1.60
CA ASP A 128 16.53 17.66 0.83
C ASP A 128 15.74 16.36 1.06
N ILE A 129 14.62 16.47 1.78
CA ILE A 129 13.77 15.34 2.17
C ILE A 129 13.12 14.62 0.97
N ASN A 130 12.99 15.32 -0.16
CA ASN A 130 12.40 14.80 -1.39
C ASN A 130 13.47 14.48 -2.45
N ARG A 131 14.75 14.50 -2.07
CA ARG A 131 15.86 14.18 -2.98
C ARG A 131 15.67 12.80 -3.58
N ARG A 132 15.70 12.68 -4.90
CA ARG A 132 15.64 11.38 -5.57
C ARG A 132 17.04 10.79 -5.77
N ASP A 133 17.16 9.47 -5.64
CA ASP A 133 18.40 8.76 -5.98
C ASP A 133 18.65 8.76 -7.49
N ARG A 134 19.84 8.36 -7.92
CA ARG A 134 20.25 8.42 -9.33
C ARG A 134 19.77 7.23 -10.17
N ILE A 135 19.59 6.06 -9.56
CA ILE A 135 19.32 4.81 -10.26
C ILE A 135 17.82 4.67 -10.50
N HIS A 136 17.05 4.62 -9.42
CA HIS A 136 15.62 4.35 -9.44
C HIS A 136 14.81 5.64 -9.44
N GLU A 137 15.47 6.77 -9.11
CA GLU A 137 14.80 8.04 -8.86
C GLU A 137 13.79 7.94 -7.72
N SER A 138 14.03 7.06 -6.75
CA SER A 138 13.21 6.93 -5.55
C SER A 138 13.57 8.03 -4.55
N SER A 139 12.57 8.66 -3.97
CA SER A 139 12.75 9.53 -2.81
C SER A 139 12.96 8.72 -1.52
N PRO A 140 13.47 9.33 -0.44
CA PRO A 140 13.47 8.73 0.89
C PRO A 140 12.10 8.17 1.30
N LEU A 141 11.01 8.85 0.95
CA LEU A 141 9.65 8.40 1.27
C LEU A 141 9.25 7.18 0.43
N ASP A 142 9.61 7.14 -0.85
CA ASP A 142 9.39 5.97 -1.72
C ASP A 142 10.09 4.73 -1.13
N LEU A 143 11.38 4.85 -0.79
CA LEU A 143 12.15 3.76 -0.17
C LEU A 143 11.58 3.34 1.19
N ALA A 144 11.13 4.27 2.02
CA ALA A 144 10.52 3.93 3.31
C ALA A 144 9.18 3.20 3.14
N SER A 145 8.48 3.46 2.03
CA SER A 145 7.16 2.90 1.76
C SER A 145 7.23 1.46 1.28
N GLU A 146 8.30 1.04 0.62
CA GLU A 146 8.43 -0.29 0.00
C GLU A 146 8.43 -1.46 1.00
N GLU A 147 8.94 -1.27 2.23
CA GLU A 147 9.11 -2.35 3.20
C GLU A 147 8.44 -2.03 4.55
N PRO A 148 7.74 -2.99 5.16
CA PRO A 148 7.04 -2.77 6.43
C PRO A 148 8.00 -2.48 7.59
N GLU A 149 9.24 -2.97 7.55
CA GLU A 149 10.22 -2.73 8.62
C GLU A 149 10.64 -1.25 8.71
N ARG A 150 10.47 -0.48 7.63
CA ARG A 150 10.88 0.93 7.55
C ARG A 150 9.80 1.91 8.03
N LEU A 151 8.71 1.40 8.62
CA LEU A 151 7.60 2.19 9.19
C LEU A 151 8.06 3.36 10.09
N PRO A 152 9.05 3.20 11.01
CA PRO A 152 9.54 4.33 11.82
C PRO A 152 10.14 5.48 10.99
N CYS A 153 10.90 5.16 9.95
CA CYS A 153 11.41 6.15 9.02
C CYS A 153 10.30 6.78 8.18
N LEU A 154 9.33 5.99 7.71
CA LEU A 154 8.17 6.49 6.97
C LEU A 154 7.42 7.56 7.78
N GLN A 155 7.04 7.23 9.02
CA GLN A 155 6.39 8.17 9.94
C GLN A 155 7.22 9.43 10.11
N ARG A 156 8.53 9.28 10.37
CA ARG A 156 9.41 10.42 10.62
C ARG A 156 9.53 11.34 9.39
N LEU A 157 9.59 10.78 8.18
CA LEU A 157 9.64 11.55 6.95
C LEU A 157 8.35 12.36 6.75
N LEU A 158 7.18 11.74 6.99
CA LEU A 158 5.89 12.43 6.93
C LEU A 158 5.80 13.56 7.98
N ASP A 159 6.24 13.30 9.22
CA ASP A 159 6.28 14.30 10.30
C ASP A 159 7.17 15.51 9.95
N LEU A 160 8.24 15.28 9.17
CA LEU A 160 9.18 16.31 8.71
C LEU A 160 8.72 17.01 7.41
N GLY A 161 7.55 16.65 6.87
CA GLY A 161 6.96 17.30 5.71
C GLY A 161 7.43 16.76 4.35
N ALA A 162 7.80 15.49 4.27
CA ALA A 162 8.00 14.81 2.98
C ALA A 162 6.72 14.91 2.12
N ASP A 163 6.88 15.12 0.82
CA ASP A 163 5.74 15.21 -0.08
C ASP A 163 5.19 13.81 -0.38
N VAL A 164 4.07 13.47 0.28
CA VAL A 164 3.38 12.17 0.15
C VAL A 164 2.92 11.87 -1.29
N ASN A 165 2.75 12.90 -2.12
CA ASN A 165 2.24 12.79 -3.48
C ASN A 165 3.32 13.03 -4.55
N ALA A 166 4.59 13.14 -4.15
CA ALA A 166 5.69 13.22 -5.11
C ALA A 166 5.78 11.92 -5.92
N ALA A 167 5.73 12.05 -7.24
CA ALA A 167 5.80 10.91 -8.16
C ALA A 167 7.19 10.78 -8.80
N ASP A 168 7.67 9.54 -8.96
CA ASP A 168 8.92 9.23 -9.65
C ASP A 168 8.80 9.41 -11.17
N LYS A 169 9.88 9.10 -11.92
CA LYS A 169 9.86 9.15 -13.39
C LYS A 169 8.85 8.19 -14.04
N HIS A 170 8.31 7.21 -13.32
CA HIS A 170 7.27 6.29 -13.79
C HIS A 170 5.87 6.75 -13.36
N GLY A 171 5.75 7.88 -12.66
CA GLY A 171 4.48 8.37 -12.12
C GLY A 171 4.06 7.65 -10.83
N LYS A 172 4.96 6.87 -10.22
CA LYS A 172 4.66 6.09 -9.03
C LYS A 172 4.87 6.94 -7.78
N THR A 173 3.85 7.03 -6.94
CA THR A 173 3.87 7.72 -5.64
C THR A 173 4.25 6.75 -4.53
N ALA A 174 4.55 7.27 -3.34
CA ALA A 174 4.82 6.47 -2.14
C ALA A 174 3.71 5.44 -1.86
N LEU A 175 2.43 5.79 -2.06
CA LEU A 175 1.30 4.86 -1.91
C LEU A 175 1.35 3.70 -2.90
N LEU A 176 1.73 3.95 -4.16
CA LEU A 176 1.89 2.90 -5.17
C LEU A 176 3.14 2.05 -4.90
N HIS A 177 4.22 2.63 -4.37
CA HIS A 177 5.39 1.86 -3.89
C HIS A 177 5.06 0.96 -2.71
N ALA A 178 4.19 1.41 -1.80
CA ALA A 178 3.74 0.58 -0.68
C ALA A 178 2.89 -0.63 -1.14
N LEU A 179 2.16 -0.50 -2.25
CA LEU A 179 1.32 -1.55 -2.82
C LEU A 179 2.08 -2.52 -3.72
N ALA A 180 3.15 -2.08 -4.36
CA ALA A 180 3.98 -2.91 -5.22
C ALA A 180 5.42 -2.40 -5.16
N SER A 181 6.35 -3.19 -4.64
CA SER A 181 7.78 -2.85 -4.62
C SER A 181 8.49 -3.34 -5.88
N SER A 182 9.77 -3.01 -6.05
CA SER A 182 10.60 -3.58 -7.13
C SER A 182 10.74 -5.11 -7.05
N ASP A 183 10.62 -5.66 -5.85
CA ASP A 183 10.85 -7.08 -5.55
C ASP A 183 9.55 -7.89 -5.60
N GLY A 184 8.41 -7.22 -5.85
CA GLY A 184 7.09 -7.82 -5.95
C GLY A 184 6.07 -7.11 -5.07
N VAL A 185 4.88 -7.72 -4.96
CA VAL A 185 3.80 -7.17 -4.14
C VAL A 185 3.99 -7.54 -2.66
N GLN A 186 3.84 -6.54 -1.79
CA GLN A 186 4.10 -6.65 -0.35
C GLN A 186 2.80 -6.82 0.45
N ILE A 187 2.45 -8.07 0.79
CA ILE A 187 1.21 -8.42 1.50
C ILE A 187 1.23 -8.12 3.02
N HIS A 188 2.31 -7.52 3.52
CA HIS A 188 2.49 -7.16 4.93
C HIS A 188 2.57 -5.65 5.18
N ASN A 189 2.35 -4.85 4.14
CA ASN A 189 2.62 -3.41 4.16
C ASN A 189 1.41 -2.53 4.55
N THR A 190 0.41 -3.12 5.21
CA THR A 190 -0.87 -2.47 5.52
C THR A 190 -0.69 -1.20 6.36
N GLU A 191 0.28 -1.16 7.27
CA GLU A 191 0.48 -0.01 8.15
C GLU A 191 1.17 1.17 7.44
N ASN A 192 2.11 0.91 6.52
CA ASN A 192 2.66 1.96 5.67
C ASN A 192 1.55 2.59 4.82
N ILE A 193 0.67 1.76 4.23
CA ILE A 193 -0.48 2.22 3.44
C ILE A 193 -1.41 3.09 4.30
N ARG A 194 -1.72 2.66 5.53
CA ARG A 194 -2.52 3.46 6.48
C ARG A 194 -1.88 4.84 6.71
N LEU A 195 -0.61 4.88 7.09
CA LEU A 195 0.08 6.15 7.39
C LEU A 195 0.14 7.08 6.18
N LEU A 196 0.39 6.55 4.99
CA LEU A 196 0.40 7.35 3.75
C LEU A 196 -0.98 7.95 3.47
N LEU A 197 -2.05 7.16 3.63
CA LEU A 197 -3.42 7.63 3.45
C LEU A 197 -3.83 8.68 4.50
N GLU A 198 -3.45 8.47 5.76
CA GLU A 198 -3.61 9.45 6.85
C GLU A 198 -2.80 10.73 6.60
N GLY A 199 -1.64 10.60 5.96
CA GLY A 199 -0.80 11.70 5.47
C GLY A 199 -1.34 12.43 4.24
N GLY A 200 -2.46 11.99 3.66
CA GLY A 200 -3.10 12.64 2.52
C GLY A 200 -2.61 12.14 1.15
N ALA A 201 -2.14 10.89 1.06
CA ALA A 201 -1.83 10.27 -0.22
C ALA A 201 -3.06 10.25 -1.16
N ASP A 202 -2.83 10.61 -2.42
CA ASP A 202 -3.85 10.61 -3.47
C ASP A 202 -4.14 9.19 -3.95
N VAL A 203 -5.33 8.69 -3.60
CA VAL A 203 -5.84 7.39 -4.05
C VAL A 203 -6.11 7.31 -5.55
N LYS A 204 -6.13 8.46 -6.25
CA LYS A 204 -6.32 8.55 -7.70
C LYS A 204 -5.01 8.67 -8.48
N ALA A 205 -3.86 8.63 -7.80
CA ALA A 205 -2.56 8.64 -8.45
C ALA A 205 -2.42 7.44 -9.41
N THR A 206 -1.83 7.71 -10.58
CA THR A 206 -1.62 6.71 -11.64
C THR A 206 -0.19 6.73 -12.14
N THR A 207 0.39 5.55 -12.40
CA THR A 207 1.66 5.44 -13.13
C THR A 207 1.48 5.86 -14.59
N LYS A 208 2.60 6.01 -15.31
CA LYS A 208 2.62 6.27 -16.76
C LYS A 208 1.99 5.14 -17.57
N ASP A 209 2.01 3.92 -17.06
CA ASP A 209 1.38 2.74 -17.66
C ASP A 209 -0.10 2.60 -17.29
N GLY A 210 -0.61 3.50 -16.43
CA GLY A 210 -2.01 3.54 -16.00
C GLY A 210 -2.31 2.66 -14.79
N ASP A 211 -1.30 2.21 -14.06
CA ASP A 211 -1.50 1.46 -12.82
C ASP A 211 -2.06 2.37 -11.73
N THR A 212 -3.04 1.85 -11.01
CA THR A 212 -3.72 2.50 -9.89
C THR A 212 -3.54 1.65 -8.64
N VAL A 213 -3.98 2.17 -7.50
CA VAL A 213 -4.07 1.38 -6.26
C VAL A 213 -4.87 0.08 -6.45
N PHE A 214 -5.90 0.07 -7.31
CA PHE A 214 -6.74 -1.10 -7.54
C PHE A 214 -6.17 -2.07 -8.58
N THR A 215 -5.34 -1.64 -9.53
CA THR A 215 -4.67 -2.59 -10.44
C THR A 215 -3.71 -3.50 -9.66
N CYS A 216 -3.02 -2.97 -8.65
CA CYS A 216 -2.21 -3.77 -7.72
C CYS A 216 -3.04 -4.82 -6.96
N ILE A 217 -4.22 -4.45 -6.45
CA ILE A 217 -5.14 -5.37 -5.77
C ILE A 217 -5.66 -6.44 -6.74
N ILE A 218 -6.02 -6.06 -7.97
CA ILE A 218 -6.48 -7.01 -9.00
C ILE A 218 -5.38 -8.01 -9.34
N PHE A 219 -4.15 -7.55 -9.50
CA PHE A 219 -2.99 -8.42 -9.75
C PHE A 219 -2.82 -9.46 -8.64
N LEU A 220 -2.83 -9.02 -7.37
CA LEU A 220 -2.76 -9.92 -6.21
C LEU A 220 -3.88 -10.96 -6.17
N LEU A 221 -5.12 -10.53 -6.42
CA LEU A 221 -6.25 -11.45 -6.47
C LEU A 221 -6.07 -12.52 -7.57
N GLY A 222 -5.42 -12.18 -8.68
CA GLY A 222 -5.04 -13.11 -9.75
C GLY A 222 -4.07 -14.20 -9.27
N GLU A 223 -3.08 -13.84 -8.46
CA GLU A 223 -2.08 -14.79 -7.91
C GLU A 223 -2.69 -15.82 -6.95
N THR A 224 -3.88 -15.56 -6.39
CA THR A 224 -4.60 -16.53 -5.55
C THR A 224 -5.11 -17.75 -6.34
N VAL A 225 -5.14 -17.68 -7.67
CA VAL A 225 -5.72 -18.73 -8.52
C VAL A 225 -4.69 -19.83 -8.80
N GLY A 226 -4.84 -20.98 -8.14
CA GLY A 226 -3.99 -22.14 -8.34
C GLY A 226 -2.70 -22.14 -7.50
N GLY A 227 -2.52 -21.13 -6.64
CA GLY A 227 -1.48 -21.08 -5.62
C GLY A 227 -1.81 -21.88 -4.36
N ASP A 228 -0.94 -21.76 -3.36
CA ASP A 228 -1.13 -22.37 -2.05
C ASP A 228 -2.33 -21.74 -1.30
N LYS A 229 -3.04 -22.55 -0.51
CA LYS A 229 -4.25 -22.09 0.20
C LYS A 229 -3.93 -21.08 1.31
N GLU A 230 -2.84 -21.27 2.03
CA GLU A 230 -2.46 -20.37 3.12
C GLU A 230 -1.97 -19.04 2.55
N GLU A 231 -1.18 -19.07 1.48
CA GLU A 231 -0.77 -17.88 0.74
C GLU A 231 -1.97 -17.11 0.17
N ALA A 232 -2.92 -17.81 -0.45
CA ALA A 232 -4.15 -17.21 -0.94
C ALA A 232 -4.99 -16.57 0.17
N GLN A 233 -5.03 -17.16 1.38
CA GLN A 233 -5.71 -16.56 2.53
C GLN A 233 -5.02 -15.25 2.97
N LEU A 234 -3.68 -15.25 3.07
CA LEU A 234 -2.91 -14.05 3.42
C LEU A 234 -3.11 -12.93 2.40
N ILE A 235 -3.06 -13.24 1.11
CA ILE A 235 -3.32 -12.29 0.03
C ILE A 235 -4.75 -11.73 0.13
N ASN A 236 -5.75 -12.59 0.29
CA ASN A 236 -7.15 -12.16 0.40
C ASN A 236 -7.36 -11.24 1.61
N ARG A 237 -6.76 -11.56 2.76
CA ARG A 237 -6.81 -10.74 3.97
C ARG A 237 -6.16 -9.36 3.74
N PHE A 238 -4.99 -9.33 3.11
CA PHE A 238 -4.32 -8.08 2.75
C PHE A 238 -5.17 -7.24 1.79
N CYS A 239 -5.63 -7.83 0.68
CA CYS A 239 -6.49 -7.16 -0.30
C CYS A 239 -7.74 -6.57 0.34
N PHE A 240 -8.36 -7.29 1.28
CA PHE A 240 -9.51 -6.82 2.02
C PHE A 240 -9.19 -5.60 2.89
N GLN A 241 -8.15 -5.69 3.74
CA GLN A 241 -7.74 -4.61 4.62
C GLN A 241 -7.33 -3.34 3.87
N VAL A 242 -6.56 -3.50 2.79
CA VAL A 242 -6.13 -2.37 1.97
C VAL A 242 -7.31 -1.76 1.23
N THR A 243 -8.21 -2.58 0.67
CA THR A 243 -9.43 -2.06 0.04
C THR A 243 -10.28 -1.27 1.05
N GLN A 244 -10.42 -1.75 2.28
CA GLN A 244 -11.09 -1.01 3.35
C GLN A 244 -10.47 0.37 3.59
N LEU A 245 -9.15 0.45 3.67
CA LEU A 245 -8.42 1.71 3.84
C LEU A 245 -8.63 2.65 2.64
N LEU A 246 -8.45 2.15 1.42
CA LEU A 246 -8.62 2.94 0.21
C LEU A 246 -10.03 3.54 0.10
N LEU A 247 -11.07 2.74 0.37
CA LEU A 247 -12.46 3.20 0.36
C LEU A 247 -12.74 4.23 1.47
N ALA A 248 -12.09 4.11 2.62
CA ALA A 248 -12.21 5.09 3.70
C ALA A 248 -11.62 6.46 3.32
N HIS A 249 -10.63 6.45 2.43
CA HIS A 249 -10.00 7.66 1.88
C HIS A 249 -10.57 8.07 0.50
N GLY A 250 -11.74 7.54 0.12
CA GLY A 250 -12.51 8.01 -1.04
C GLY A 250 -12.11 7.39 -2.39
N ALA A 251 -11.38 6.29 -2.40
CA ALA A 251 -11.11 5.54 -3.62
C ALA A 251 -12.40 4.92 -4.17
N ASP A 252 -12.65 5.05 -5.47
CA ASP A 252 -13.79 4.41 -6.15
C ASP A 252 -13.34 3.09 -6.81
N PRO A 253 -13.73 1.91 -6.27
CA PRO A 253 -13.36 0.60 -6.83
C PRO A 253 -14.08 0.26 -8.14
N SER A 254 -15.04 1.10 -8.55
CA SER A 254 -15.90 0.90 -9.72
C SER A 254 -15.60 1.86 -10.87
N GLU A 255 -14.65 2.80 -10.69
CA GLU A 255 -14.09 3.60 -11.79
C GLU A 255 -13.55 2.64 -12.85
N CYS A 256 -13.72 2.97 -14.13
CA CYS A 256 -13.27 2.14 -15.23
C CYS A 256 -11.85 2.55 -15.63
N PRO A 257 -10.79 1.85 -15.20
CA PRO A 257 -9.46 2.08 -15.73
C PRO A 257 -9.35 1.45 -17.13
N ALA A 258 -8.16 1.57 -17.73
CA ALA A 258 -7.85 0.98 -19.03
C ALA A 258 -7.98 -0.56 -19.07
N HIS A 259 -7.90 -1.27 -17.92
CA HIS A 259 -7.72 -2.73 -17.87
C HIS A 259 -8.72 -3.53 -17.01
N GLU A 260 -9.75 -2.90 -16.41
CA GLU A 260 -10.85 -3.44 -15.55
C GLU A 260 -10.86 -2.89 -14.13
N SER A 261 -12.06 -2.67 -13.56
CA SER A 261 -12.25 -2.17 -12.19
C SER A 261 -12.24 -3.31 -11.16
N LEU A 262 -11.94 -3.00 -9.90
CA LEU A 262 -11.93 -4.00 -8.83
C LEU A 262 -13.32 -4.63 -8.65
N THR A 263 -14.38 -3.81 -8.66
CA THR A 263 -15.76 -4.32 -8.55
C THR A 263 -16.10 -5.26 -9.71
N HIS A 264 -15.66 -4.95 -10.93
CA HIS A 264 -15.90 -5.78 -12.10
C HIS A 264 -15.21 -7.15 -11.99
N ILE A 265 -13.94 -7.19 -11.57
CA ILE A 265 -13.18 -8.44 -11.35
C ILE A 265 -13.84 -9.29 -10.27
N CYS A 266 -14.21 -8.66 -9.15
CA CYS A 266 -14.91 -9.33 -8.05
C CYS A 266 -16.26 -9.91 -8.49
N LEU A 267 -17.02 -9.22 -9.35
CA LEU A 267 -18.27 -9.75 -9.93
C LEU A 267 -18.02 -10.95 -10.85
N LYS A 268 -17.01 -10.88 -11.73
CA LYS A 268 -16.64 -11.99 -12.62
C LYS A 268 -16.23 -13.23 -11.83
N SER A 269 -15.55 -13.08 -10.71
CA SER A 269 -15.05 -14.19 -9.89
C SER A 269 -15.70 -14.21 -8.51
N PHE A 270 -16.99 -13.90 -8.42
CA PHE A 270 -17.67 -13.68 -7.14
C PHE A 270 -17.69 -14.89 -6.21
N LYS A 271 -17.56 -16.11 -6.75
CA LYS A 271 -17.44 -17.32 -5.92
C LYS A 271 -16.15 -17.31 -5.10
N LEU A 272 -15.05 -16.87 -5.72
CA LEU A 272 -13.71 -16.81 -5.14
C LEU A 272 -13.55 -15.58 -4.25
N HIS A 273 -13.92 -14.41 -4.75
CA HIS A 273 -13.76 -13.14 -4.03
C HIS A 273 -15.05 -12.71 -3.33
N PHE A 274 -15.87 -13.67 -2.88
CA PHE A 274 -17.18 -13.38 -2.27
C PHE A 274 -17.09 -12.42 -1.09
N PRO A 275 -16.17 -12.59 -0.11
CA PRO A 275 -16.09 -11.70 1.04
C PRO A 275 -15.76 -10.26 0.63
N LEU A 276 -14.81 -10.09 -0.30
CA LEU A 276 -14.41 -8.79 -0.82
C LEU A 276 -15.53 -8.14 -1.64
N LEU A 277 -16.18 -8.86 -2.54
CA LEU A 277 -17.29 -8.34 -3.33
C LEU A 277 -18.46 -7.92 -2.44
N ARG A 278 -18.81 -8.77 -1.47
CA ARG A 278 -19.85 -8.47 -0.49
C ARG A 278 -19.50 -7.18 0.25
N PHE A 279 -18.27 -7.06 0.74
CA PHE A 279 -17.80 -5.84 1.39
C PHE A 279 -17.86 -4.62 0.46
N LEU A 280 -17.46 -4.73 -0.82
CA LEU A 280 -17.55 -3.63 -1.78
C LEU A 280 -19.00 -3.14 -1.97
N LEU A 281 -19.95 -4.05 -2.12
CA LEU A 281 -21.37 -3.70 -2.30
C LEU A 281 -22.00 -3.21 -0.98
N GLU A 282 -21.69 -3.84 0.15
CA GLU A 282 -22.03 -3.30 1.47
C GLU A 282 -21.38 -1.93 1.67
N SER A 283 -20.25 -1.69 1.01
CA SER A 283 -19.55 -0.43 0.86
C SER A 283 -20.07 0.47 -0.27
N GLY A 284 -21.28 0.23 -0.76
CA GLY A 284 -21.93 1.11 -1.75
C GLY A 284 -21.13 1.32 -3.03
N ALA A 285 -20.15 0.45 -3.34
CA ALA A 285 -19.49 0.42 -4.63
C ALA A 285 -20.55 0.27 -5.72
N ALA A 286 -20.32 0.93 -6.86
CA ALA A 286 -21.26 0.83 -7.96
C ALA A 286 -21.22 -0.58 -8.55
N TYR A 287 -22.39 -1.17 -8.75
CA TYR A 287 -22.52 -2.48 -9.40
C TYR A 287 -22.56 -2.38 -10.93
N ASN A 288 -22.36 -1.18 -11.47
CA ASN A 288 -22.10 -0.89 -12.87
C ASN A 288 -20.89 0.06 -12.93
N CYS A 289 -20.33 0.29 -14.10
CA CYS A 289 -19.28 1.29 -14.29
C CYS A 289 -19.69 2.66 -13.75
N SER A 290 -18.90 3.25 -12.84
CA SER A 290 -19.24 4.56 -12.25
C SER A 290 -19.11 5.72 -13.24
N LEU A 291 -18.28 5.56 -14.29
CA LEU A 291 -18.05 6.58 -15.32
C LEU A 291 -18.99 6.45 -16.54
N HIS A 292 -19.22 5.22 -17.01
CA HIS A 292 -19.95 4.95 -18.26
C HIS A 292 -21.32 4.30 -18.04
N GLY A 293 -21.66 3.91 -16.81
CA GLY A 293 -22.91 3.22 -16.49
C GLY A 293 -22.97 1.77 -17.00
N ALA A 294 -24.19 1.24 -17.07
CA ALA A 294 -24.46 -0.17 -17.41
C ALA A 294 -24.08 -0.55 -18.85
N SER A 295 -23.85 0.42 -19.73
CA SER A 295 -23.42 0.18 -21.13
C SER A 295 -21.98 -0.30 -21.24
N CYS A 296 -21.13 -0.01 -20.24
CA CYS A 296 -19.76 -0.49 -20.19
C CYS A 296 -19.68 -1.89 -19.57
N TRP A 297 -20.26 -2.06 -18.38
CA TRP A 297 -20.50 -3.35 -17.75
C TRP A 297 -21.63 -3.24 -16.73
N SER A 298 -22.36 -4.35 -16.53
CA SER A 298 -23.40 -4.43 -15.52
C SER A 298 -23.27 -5.68 -14.67
N GLY A 299 -23.28 -5.50 -13.35
CA GLY A 299 -23.25 -6.60 -12.40
C GLY A 299 -24.43 -7.55 -12.54
N PHE A 300 -25.61 -7.07 -12.95
CA PHE A 300 -26.76 -7.94 -13.19
C PHE A 300 -26.47 -8.90 -14.35
N HIS A 301 -25.91 -8.37 -15.44
CA HIS A 301 -25.52 -9.17 -16.59
C HIS A 301 -24.49 -10.24 -16.21
N ILE A 302 -23.42 -9.81 -15.52
CA ILE A 302 -22.31 -10.69 -15.13
C ILE A 302 -22.79 -11.82 -14.20
N ILE A 303 -23.59 -11.51 -13.18
CA ILE A 303 -24.07 -12.53 -12.23
C ILE A 303 -24.93 -13.58 -12.94
N PHE A 304 -25.86 -13.18 -13.81
CA PHE A 304 -26.70 -14.13 -14.53
C PHE A 304 -25.95 -14.90 -15.62
N GLU A 305 -24.99 -14.29 -16.30
CA GLU A 305 -24.08 -14.97 -17.21
C GLU A 305 -23.30 -16.08 -16.48
N ARG A 306 -22.79 -15.77 -15.27
CA ARG A 306 -22.08 -16.75 -14.44
C ARG A 306 -22.99 -17.88 -13.94
N LEU A 307 -24.22 -17.56 -13.54
CA LEU A 307 -25.20 -18.57 -13.13
C LEU A 307 -25.60 -19.48 -14.30
N CYS A 308 -25.75 -18.94 -15.52
CA CYS A 308 -26.16 -19.72 -16.68
C CYS A 308 -25.01 -20.54 -17.29
N SER A 309 -23.76 -20.09 -17.15
CA SER A 309 -22.57 -20.79 -17.70
C SER A 309 -22.16 -22.03 -16.89
N HIS A 310 -22.74 -22.27 -15.72
CA HIS A 310 -22.48 -23.44 -14.89
C HIS A 310 -23.70 -24.39 -14.85
N PRO A 311 -23.85 -25.31 -15.82
CA PRO A 311 -24.94 -26.29 -15.86
C PRO A 311 -24.71 -27.38 -14.81
N GLY A 312 -25.01 -27.08 -13.54
CA GLY A 312 -24.83 -28.01 -12.43
C GLY A 312 -25.89 -29.12 -12.33
N CYS A 313 -25.48 -30.23 -11.71
CA CYS A 313 -26.38 -31.27 -11.20
C CYS A 313 -26.89 -30.91 -9.79
N ALA A 314 -28.12 -31.34 -9.46
CA ALA A 314 -28.86 -30.91 -8.27
C ALA A 314 -28.20 -31.29 -6.92
N GLU A 315 -27.22 -32.21 -6.92
CA GLU A 315 -26.56 -32.76 -5.73
C GLU A 315 -25.21 -32.11 -5.41
N ASP A 316 -24.76 -31.14 -6.21
CA ASP A 316 -23.47 -30.49 -6.01
C ASP A 316 -23.62 -29.32 -5.01
N GLU A 317 -23.17 -29.50 -3.76
CA GLU A 317 -23.19 -28.47 -2.71
C GLU A 317 -22.57 -27.14 -3.17
N SER A 318 -21.59 -27.22 -4.07
CA SER A 318 -20.93 -26.09 -4.73
C SER A 318 -21.88 -25.22 -5.57
N HIS A 319 -22.89 -25.81 -6.21
CA HIS A 319 -23.87 -25.09 -7.04
C HIS A 319 -24.96 -24.43 -6.20
N VAL A 320 -25.37 -25.07 -5.10
CA VAL A 320 -26.30 -24.44 -4.13
C VAL A 320 -25.62 -23.25 -3.45
N ASP A 321 -24.35 -23.38 -3.08
CA ASP A 321 -23.56 -22.26 -2.53
C ASP A 321 -23.44 -21.10 -3.54
N LEU A 322 -23.18 -21.40 -4.81
CA LEU A 322 -23.09 -20.39 -5.87
C LEU A 322 -24.39 -19.58 -6.00
N LEU A 323 -25.55 -20.26 -6.00
CA LEU A 323 -26.85 -19.61 -6.09
C LEU A 323 -27.12 -18.72 -4.88
N ARG A 324 -26.84 -19.21 -3.66
CA ARG A 324 -27.00 -18.44 -2.42
C ARG A 324 -26.11 -17.19 -2.39
N LYS A 325 -24.86 -17.31 -2.84
CA LYS A 325 -23.95 -16.16 -2.99
C LYS A 325 -24.48 -15.16 -4.00
N ALA A 326 -24.97 -15.61 -5.15
CA ALA A 326 -25.57 -14.76 -6.16
C ALA A 326 -26.82 -14.03 -5.66
N GLU A 327 -27.71 -14.72 -4.95
CA GLU A 327 -28.89 -14.11 -4.30
C GLU A 327 -28.48 -12.98 -3.36
N THR A 328 -27.47 -13.21 -2.52
CA THR A 328 -26.93 -12.21 -1.60
C THR A 328 -26.39 -10.98 -2.34
N ILE A 329 -25.61 -11.20 -3.41
CA ILE A 329 -25.05 -10.12 -4.23
C ILE A 329 -26.16 -9.31 -4.91
N LEU A 330 -27.14 -9.99 -5.51
CA LEU A 330 -28.26 -9.33 -6.19
C LEU A 330 -29.12 -8.53 -5.20
N ASP A 331 -29.36 -9.06 -4.00
CA ASP A 331 -30.05 -8.33 -2.94
C ASP A 331 -29.29 -7.06 -2.53
N LEU A 332 -27.95 -7.14 -2.37
CA LEU A 332 -27.12 -5.97 -2.08
C LEU A 332 -27.16 -4.93 -3.21
N MET A 333 -27.12 -5.37 -4.48
CA MET A 333 -27.22 -4.49 -5.63
C MET A 333 -28.56 -3.75 -5.66
N VAL A 334 -29.67 -4.49 -5.51
CA VAL A 334 -31.03 -3.92 -5.42
C VAL A 334 -31.13 -2.97 -4.23
N THR A 335 -30.60 -3.37 -3.08
CA THR A 335 -30.57 -2.60 -1.83
C THR A 335 -29.88 -1.24 -1.98
N ASN A 336 -28.82 -1.16 -2.79
CA ASN A 336 -28.11 0.09 -3.03
C ASN A 336 -28.68 0.92 -4.20
N SER A 337 -29.68 0.41 -4.92
CA SER A 337 -30.26 1.07 -6.09
C SER A 337 -31.36 2.06 -5.69
N GLN A 338 -31.26 3.34 -6.08
CA GLN A 338 -32.37 4.30 -5.94
C GLN A 338 -33.55 3.92 -6.85
N LYS A 339 -33.23 3.48 -8.07
CA LYS A 339 -34.17 2.96 -9.06
C LYS A 339 -33.50 1.77 -9.73
N LEU A 340 -34.13 0.60 -9.62
CA LEU A 340 -33.64 -0.58 -10.32
C LEU A 340 -33.77 -0.35 -11.82
N GLN A 341 -32.66 -0.52 -12.54
CA GLN A 341 -32.61 -0.49 -13.99
C GLN A 341 -31.81 -1.70 -14.45
N LEU A 342 -32.50 -2.66 -15.07
CA LEU A 342 -31.88 -3.83 -15.66
C LEU A 342 -31.37 -3.47 -17.07
N PRO A 343 -30.34 -4.16 -17.58
CA PRO A 343 -29.81 -3.92 -18.92
C PRO A 343 -30.88 -4.09 -20.02
N GLU A 344 -30.75 -3.32 -21.11
CA GLU A 344 -31.56 -3.52 -22.32
C GLU A 344 -31.21 -4.87 -22.95
N ASN A 345 -32.22 -5.61 -23.45
CA ASN A 345 -32.07 -6.98 -23.97
C ASN A 345 -31.51 -8.00 -22.96
N PHE A 346 -31.87 -7.85 -21.69
CA PHE A 346 -31.50 -8.79 -20.63
C PHE A 346 -32.44 -10.01 -20.61
N ASP A 347 -32.18 -10.95 -21.52
CA ASP A 347 -32.77 -12.28 -21.56
C ASP A 347 -31.78 -13.32 -21.05
N ILE A 348 -32.29 -14.28 -20.27
CA ILE A 348 -31.49 -15.37 -19.72
C ILE A 348 -31.97 -16.71 -20.27
N HIS A 349 -31.03 -17.62 -20.46
CA HIS A 349 -31.29 -18.98 -20.93
C HIS A 349 -30.63 -19.98 -19.96
N PRO A 350 -31.14 -20.10 -18.73
CA PRO A 350 -30.54 -20.99 -17.75
C PRO A 350 -30.76 -22.45 -18.15
N VAL A 351 -29.72 -23.27 -17.99
CA VAL A 351 -29.72 -24.70 -18.33
C VAL A 351 -29.35 -25.51 -17.09
N GLY A 352 -29.94 -26.69 -16.94
CA GLY A 352 -29.63 -27.62 -15.85
C GLY A 352 -30.62 -27.59 -14.70
N SER A 353 -30.23 -28.22 -13.58
CA SER A 353 -31.14 -28.52 -12.46
C SER A 353 -31.65 -27.28 -11.70
N LEU A 354 -30.91 -26.17 -11.73
CA LEU A 354 -31.28 -24.91 -11.07
C LEU A 354 -31.99 -23.93 -12.00
N ALA A 355 -32.30 -24.33 -13.24
CA ALA A 355 -32.83 -23.41 -14.25
C ALA A 355 -34.12 -22.72 -13.81
N GLU A 356 -35.04 -23.45 -13.18
CA GLU A 356 -36.28 -22.86 -12.64
C GLU A 356 -36.01 -21.82 -11.56
N LYS A 357 -35.04 -22.06 -10.66
CA LYS A 357 -34.68 -21.11 -9.59
C LYS A 357 -34.03 -19.85 -10.16
N ILE A 358 -33.12 -20.00 -11.12
CA ILE A 358 -32.48 -18.87 -11.80
C ILE A 358 -33.53 -18.04 -12.55
N GLN A 359 -34.47 -18.71 -13.24
CA GLN A 359 -35.57 -18.06 -13.94
C GLN A 359 -36.50 -17.30 -12.97
N ALA A 360 -36.82 -17.90 -11.81
CA ALA A 360 -37.63 -17.26 -10.77
C ALA A 360 -36.93 -16.03 -10.18
N LEU A 361 -35.61 -16.10 -9.95
CA LEU A 361 -34.80 -14.99 -9.46
C LEU A 361 -34.80 -13.82 -10.46
N HIS A 362 -34.58 -14.11 -11.74
CA HIS A 362 -34.66 -13.12 -12.81
C HIS A 362 -36.05 -12.49 -12.94
N GLY A 363 -37.10 -13.32 -12.89
CA GLY A 363 -38.48 -12.85 -12.91
C GLY A 363 -38.82 -11.92 -11.74
N SER A 364 -38.30 -12.24 -10.54
CA SER A 364 -38.48 -11.41 -9.35
C SER A 364 -37.82 -10.04 -9.49
N LEU A 365 -36.61 -9.97 -10.08
CA LEU A 365 -35.94 -8.69 -10.36
C LEU A 365 -36.69 -7.85 -11.40
N ARG A 366 -37.20 -8.49 -12.47
CA ARG A 366 -38.05 -7.81 -13.47
C ARG A 366 -39.34 -7.26 -12.86
N GLN A 367 -39.94 -7.98 -11.91
CA GLN A 367 -41.08 -7.48 -11.16
C GLN A 367 -40.69 -6.27 -10.31
N LEU A 368 -39.57 -6.32 -9.59
CA LEU A 368 -39.07 -5.18 -8.80
C LEU A 368 -38.79 -3.94 -9.64
N GLU A 369 -38.31 -4.10 -10.88
CA GLU A 369 -38.08 -2.99 -11.83
C GLU A 369 -39.40 -2.30 -12.24
N SER A 370 -40.50 -3.05 -12.30
CA SER A 370 -41.81 -2.55 -12.75
C SER A 370 -42.56 -1.71 -11.70
N TYR A 371 -42.15 -1.76 -10.42
CA TYR A 371 -42.78 -1.01 -9.34
C TYR A 371 -41.85 0.05 -8.74
N PRO A 372 -42.38 1.20 -8.30
CA PRO A 372 -41.58 2.17 -7.57
C PRO A 372 -41.09 1.58 -6.23
N PRO A 373 -39.82 1.79 -5.84
CA PRO A 373 -39.32 1.30 -4.56
C PRO A 373 -40.09 1.90 -3.37
N PRO A 374 -40.25 1.15 -2.27
CA PRO A 374 -40.93 1.68 -1.09
C PRO A 374 -40.16 2.86 -0.50
N LEU A 375 -40.85 3.83 0.10
CA LEU A 375 -40.22 5.01 0.70
C LEU A 375 -39.10 4.66 1.68
N LYS A 376 -39.31 3.60 2.48
CA LYS A 376 -38.31 3.10 3.43
C LYS A 376 -36.98 2.72 2.76
N HIS A 377 -37.04 2.12 1.57
CA HIS A 377 -35.88 1.75 0.76
C HIS A 377 -35.18 2.99 0.21
N LEU A 378 -35.94 3.93 -0.35
CA LEU A 378 -35.39 5.20 -0.85
C LEU A 378 -34.69 5.99 0.27
N CYS A 379 -35.28 6.06 1.46
CA CYS A 379 -34.65 6.68 2.63
C CYS A 379 -33.34 5.96 2.99
N ARG A 380 -33.31 4.63 2.96
CA ARG A 380 -32.09 3.86 3.24
C ARG A 380 -30.97 4.19 2.26
N VAL A 381 -31.25 4.15 0.96
CA VAL A 381 -30.25 4.46 -0.08
C VAL A 381 -29.76 5.89 0.08
N TYR A 382 -30.67 6.83 0.26
CA TYR A 382 -30.35 8.24 0.46
C TYR A 382 -29.46 8.45 1.69
N ILE A 383 -29.82 7.90 2.85
CA ILE A 383 -29.00 8.00 4.07
C ILE A 383 -27.60 7.42 3.82
N ARG A 384 -27.49 6.22 3.23
CA ARG A 384 -26.18 5.59 2.97
C ARG A 384 -25.30 6.44 2.05
N LEU A 385 -25.87 7.06 1.01
CA LEU A 385 -25.13 7.98 0.13
C LEU A 385 -24.58 9.18 0.89
N TYR A 386 -25.34 9.76 1.81
CA TYR A 386 -24.88 10.89 2.63
C TYR A 386 -23.84 10.52 3.69
N LEU A 387 -23.70 9.23 4.02
CA LEU A 387 -22.70 8.76 4.97
C LEU A 387 -21.36 8.43 4.33
N GLN A 388 -21.20 8.52 3.00
CA GLN A 388 -19.91 8.38 2.34
C GLN A 388 -18.94 9.54 2.73
N PRO A 389 -17.60 9.35 2.67
CA PRO A 389 -16.87 8.11 2.37
C PRO A 389 -16.93 7.08 3.51
N TRP A 390 -16.43 5.87 3.28
CA TRP A 390 -16.46 4.75 4.25
C TRP A 390 -15.58 5.05 5.48
N PRO A 391 -15.73 4.32 6.60
CA PRO A 391 -16.69 3.26 6.91
C PRO A 391 -18.10 3.79 7.29
N VAL A 392 -19.16 3.26 6.66
CA VAL A 392 -20.55 3.67 6.96
C VAL A 392 -21.06 3.04 8.25
N ASP A 393 -20.51 1.92 8.72
CA ASP A 393 -20.96 1.25 9.94
C ASP A 393 -20.73 2.08 11.20
N ALA A 394 -19.55 2.67 11.37
CA ALA A 394 -19.27 3.60 12.46
C ALA A 394 -20.21 4.82 12.41
N LYS A 395 -20.43 5.38 11.21
CA LYS A 395 -21.29 6.54 11.00
C LYS A 395 -22.76 6.23 11.27
N VAL A 396 -23.26 5.07 10.85
CA VAL A 396 -24.64 4.60 11.13
C VAL A 396 -24.81 4.35 12.63
N LYS A 397 -23.84 3.73 13.29
CA LYS A 397 -23.87 3.50 14.75
C LYS A 397 -23.97 4.81 15.52
N ALA A 398 -23.30 5.86 15.04
CA ALA A 398 -23.34 7.21 15.63
C ALA A 398 -24.66 7.97 15.37
N LEU A 399 -25.51 7.54 14.43
CA LEU A 399 -26.78 8.22 14.17
C LEU A 399 -27.72 8.16 15.39
N PRO A 400 -28.49 9.22 15.68
CA PRO A 400 -29.50 9.24 16.74
C PRO A 400 -30.78 8.49 16.30
N LEU A 401 -30.63 7.25 15.84
CA LEU A 401 -31.72 6.38 15.38
C LEU A 401 -31.88 5.16 16.31
N PRO A 402 -33.09 4.58 16.41
CA PRO A 402 -33.28 3.28 17.04
C PRO A 402 -32.44 2.19 16.38
N ASP A 403 -31.97 1.20 17.15
CA ASP A 403 -31.10 0.13 16.66
C ASP A 403 -31.69 -0.63 15.48
N ARG A 404 -33.00 -0.87 15.48
CA ARG A 404 -33.71 -1.50 14.35
C ARG A 404 -33.55 -0.75 13.03
N LEU A 405 -33.50 0.58 13.06
CA LEU A 405 -33.25 1.38 11.85
C LEU A 405 -31.78 1.39 11.48
N LYS A 406 -30.87 1.39 12.47
CA LYS A 406 -29.43 1.24 12.24
C LYS A 406 -29.12 -0.09 11.54
N TRP A 407 -29.66 -1.21 12.03
CA TRP A 407 -29.52 -2.53 11.41
C TRP A 407 -30.09 -2.58 10.00
N TYR A 408 -31.24 -1.92 9.79
CA TYR A 408 -31.81 -1.80 8.45
C TYR A 408 -30.90 -1.02 7.49
N LEU A 409 -30.20 0.02 7.97
CA LEU A 409 -29.21 0.73 7.15
C LEU A 409 -27.99 -0.14 6.83
N LEU A 410 -27.58 -1.03 7.74
CA LEU A 410 -26.39 -1.88 7.59
C LEU A 410 -26.58 -3.16 6.79
N SER A 411 -27.81 -3.54 6.42
CA SER A 411 -28.10 -4.85 5.77
C SER A 411 -27.61 -6.02 6.64
N GLU A 412 -28.14 -6.19 7.86
CA GLU A 412 -27.77 -7.36 8.67
C GLU A 412 -28.08 -8.70 7.96
N HIS A 413 -27.05 -9.25 7.32
CA HIS A 413 -26.70 -10.67 7.25
C HIS A 413 -25.31 -10.86 7.89
N SER A 414 -24.94 -10.02 8.87
CA SER A 414 -23.65 -10.06 9.55
C SER A 414 -23.59 -11.25 10.53
N GLY A 415 -23.49 -12.45 9.96
CA GLY A 415 -22.64 -13.47 10.55
C GLY A 415 -21.21 -12.93 10.56
N THR A 416 -20.54 -13.13 11.68
CA THR A 416 -19.15 -12.78 11.98
C THR A 416 -18.24 -12.90 10.77
N VAL A 417 -17.83 -11.75 10.23
CA VAL A 417 -16.78 -11.66 9.19
C VAL A 417 -15.42 -12.12 9.73
N GLU A 418 -15.29 -12.29 11.06
CA GLU A 418 -14.08 -12.80 11.71
C GLU A 418 -13.93 -14.34 11.62
N ASP A 419 -14.97 -15.10 11.28
CA ASP A 419 -14.88 -16.57 11.28
C ASP A 419 -14.50 -17.16 9.90
N ASP A 420 -14.46 -16.35 8.83
CA ASP A 420 -14.23 -16.81 7.44
C ASP A 420 -13.14 -16.01 6.67
N ILE A 421 -12.28 -15.22 7.36
CA ILE A 421 -11.11 -14.53 6.74
C ILE A 421 -9.80 -15.18 7.14
#